data_AF-A0AA38M2U3-F1
#
_entry.id   AF-A0AA38M2U3-F1
#
_cell.length_a   1.000
_cell.length_b   1.000
_cell.length_c   1.000
_cell.angle_alpha   90.00
_cell.angle_beta   90.00
_cell.angle_gamma   90.00
#
_symmetry.space_group_name_H-M   'P 1'
#
loop_
_entity.id
_entity.type
_entity.pdbx_description
1 polymer ?
#
loop_
_entity_poly.entity_id
_entity_poly.type
_entity_poly.pdbx_seq_one_letter_code
_entity_poly.pdbx_strand_id
1 'polypeptide(L)'
;MWDIIVWNEENAIDFVPSSWANENKTLYKYPQCTETKMRQLIYECKNITENFSWFKATLKKGNIQKLEIAKKLCEKGKFSSNIDTSSDSDIETDREDSIKRKTFFTDNFPIVKRKQMSAIQDYRNIQRLEEPSNNFSNRKTRHTDMGDTSRHESDDTDKESEQIHLSSASTLTMSSDSATSFSTHFMNIVLKNQAAMNYDLKVIKTLLESFKNISEYKHVNVEEESIFLNKLPCSTINDLEEIELEIAGDKNKFDELVAVLYLTGREQVQKTVYAILKKLLMNQVAVKFSGQGRKSKMPFNELTVNKAVICATRKRHKNATDTEIKKTVGLYLAQAKARMNLHRTNDEL
;
A
#
# COMPACT_ATOMS: atom_id res chain seq x y z
N MET A 1 37.20 4.86 -6.19
CA MET A 1 36.46 5.91 -6.94
C MET A 1 35.21 5.30 -7.50
N TRP A 2 34.13 6.06 -7.56
CA TRP A 2 32.84 5.62 -8.08
C TRP A 2 32.41 6.48 -9.27
N ASP A 3 31.70 5.84 -10.19
CA ASP A 3 31.01 6.47 -11.31
C ASP A 3 29.50 6.34 -11.10
N ILE A 4 28.74 7.40 -11.38
CA ILE A 4 27.29 7.39 -11.50
C ILE A 4 26.96 7.06 -12.95
N ILE A 5 26.20 5.99 -13.15
CA ILE A 5 25.86 5.47 -14.47
C ILE A 5 24.35 5.28 -14.60
N VAL A 6 23.87 5.29 -15.84
CA VAL A 6 22.51 4.87 -16.18
C VAL A 6 22.61 3.62 -17.06
N TRP A 7 22.05 2.51 -16.60
CA TRP A 7 21.97 1.27 -17.38
C TRP A 7 21.03 1.47 -18.56
N ASN A 8 21.53 1.22 -19.78
CA ASN A 8 20.78 1.58 -21.00
C ASN A 8 19.52 0.71 -21.19
N GLU A 9 19.56 -0.56 -20.78
CA GLU A 9 18.45 -1.50 -20.95
C GLU A 9 17.31 -1.25 -19.94
N GLU A 10 17.67 -0.94 -18.69
CA GLU A 10 16.70 -0.80 -17.60
C GLU A 10 16.29 0.66 -17.34
N ASN A 11 17.00 1.62 -17.96
CA ASN A 11 16.92 3.04 -17.65
C ASN A 11 17.04 3.32 -16.13
N ALA A 12 17.86 2.50 -15.45
CA ALA A 12 18.06 2.54 -14.01
C ALA A 12 19.38 3.27 -13.70
N ILE A 13 19.33 4.19 -12.74
CA ILE A 13 20.52 4.88 -12.25
C ILE A 13 21.15 4.11 -11.09
N ASP A 14 22.46 3.91 -11.16
CA ASP A 14 23.24 3.30 -10.07
C ASP A 14 24.62 3.95 -9.96
N PHE A 15 25.38 3.56 -8.94
CA PHE A 15 26.79 3.91 -8.80
C PHE A 15 27.63 2.65 -8.70
N VAL A 16 28.75 2.63 -9.43
CA VAL A 16 29.65 1.48 -9.52
C VAL A 16 31.11 1.94 -9.37
N PRO A 17 32.04 1.05 -8.98
CA PRO A 17 33.46 1.37 -8.98
C PRO A 17 33.93 1.82 -10.37
N SER A 18 34.68 2.92 -10.45
CA SER A 18 35.21 3.41 -11.74
C SER A 18 36.16 2.39 -12.40
N SER A 19 36.75 1.47 -11.62
CA SER A 19 37.58 0.37 -12.09
C SER A 19 36.80 -0.73 -12.83
N TRP A 20 35.47 -0.70 -12.78
CA TRP A 20 34.61 -1.64 -13.51
C TRP A 20 34.30 -1.18 -14.93
N ALA A 21 34.68 0.05 -15.29
CA ALA A 21 34.50 0.56 -16.65
C ALA A 21 35.51 -0.06 -17.62
N ASN A 22 35.13 -0.19 -18.89
CA ASN A 22 36.08 -0.35 -19.98
C ASN A 22 36.81 0.98 -20.28
N GLU A 23 37.80 0.94 -21.17
CA GLU A 23 38.62 2.10 -21.54
C GLU A 23 37.77 3.31 -21.98
N ASN A 24 36.67 3.06 -22.70
CA ASN A 24 35.79 4.09 -23.25
C ASN A 24 34.64 4.50 -22.31
N LYS A 25 34.51 3.89 -21.13
CA LYS A 25 33.40 4.09 -20.18
C LYS A 25 31.99 3.93 -20.78
N THR A 26 31.86 3.03 -21.75
CA THR A 26 30.59 2.68 -22.40
C THR A 26 30.05 1.33 -21.94
N LEU A 27 30.91 0.49 -21.37
CA LEU A 27 30.57 -0.82 -20.82
C LEU A 27 31.10 -0.90 -19.39
N TYR A 28 30.29 -1.48 -18.51
CA TYR A 28 30.64 -1.71 -17.11
C TYR A 28 30.49 -3.20 -16.75
N LYS A 29 31.42 -3.71 -15.95
CA LYS A 29 31.34 -5.06 -15.40
C LYS A 29 30.17 -5.14 -14.42
N TYR A 30 29.39 -6.22 -14.52
CA TYR A 30 28.33 -6.54 -13.58
C TYR A 30 28.52 -7.99 -13.08
N PRO A 31 28.80 -8.21 -11.78
CA PRO A 31 29.08 -9.53 -11.26
C PRO A 31 27.82 -10.42 -11.24
N GLN A 32 27.99 -11.68 -11.62
CA GLN A 32 26.94 -12.71 -11.56
C GLN A 32 26.87 -13.32 -10.15
N CYS A 33 26.42 -12.52 -9.18
CA CYS A 33 26.25 -12.97 -7.80
C CYS A 33 24.95 -12.43 -7.18
N THR A 34 24.67 -12.81 -5.93
CA THR A 34 23.53 -12.27 -5.19
C THR A 34 23.64 -10.75 -5.02
N GLU A 35 22.50 -10.06 -4.97
CA GLU A 35 22.44 -8.59 -4.86
C GLU A 35 23.21 -8.07 -3.64
N THR A 36 23.09 -8.74 -2.49
CA THR A 36 23.81 -8.37 -1.26
C THR A 36 25.32 -8.41 -1.47
N LYS A 37 25.84 -9.46 -2.12
CA LYS A 37 27.27 -9.60 -2.42
C LYS A 37 27.74 -8.57 -3.44
N MET A 38 26.93 -8.30 -4.46
CA MET A 38 27.21 -7.24 -5.44
C MET A 38 27.33 -5.88 -4.76
N ARG A 39 26.38 -5.51 -3.90
CA ARG A 39 26.41 -4.24 -3.15
C ARG A 39 27.64 -4.13 -2.26
N GLN A 40 28.05 -5.24 -1.63
CA GLN A 40 29.29 -5.30 -0.86
C GLN A 40 30.52 -5.03 -1.74
N LEU A 41 30.63 -5.67 -2.91
CA LEU A 41 31.73 -5.43 -3.86
C LEU A 41 31.79 -3.98 -4.33
N ILE A 42 30.63 -3.34 -4.56
CA ILE A 42 30.53 -1.92 -4.93
C ILE A 42 31.04 -1.03 -3.79
N TYR A 43 30.64 -1.30 -2.54
CA TYR A 43 31.02 -0.48 -1.39
C TYR A 43 32.50 -0.61 -1.04
N GLU A 44 33.07 -1.81 -1.18
CA GLU A 44 34.49 -2.09 -0.99
C GLU A 44 35.35 -1.66 -2.18
N CYS A 45 34.73 -1.21 -3.28
CA CYS A 45 35.42 -0.86 -4.53
C CYS A 45 36.30 -2.01 -5.07
N LYS A 46 35.89 -3.26 -4.83
CA LYS A 46 36.67 -4.46 -5.16
C LYS A 46 36.66 -4.72 -6.66
N ASN A 47 37.82 -4.97 -7.25
CA ASN A 47 37.91 -5.29 -8.67
C ASN A 47 37.35 -6.70 -8.93
N ILE A 48 36.66 -6.88 -10.05
CA ILE A 48 36.10 -8.16 -10.47
C ILE A 48 36.96 -8.70 -11.61
N THR A 49 37.58 -9.85 -11.38
CA THR A 49 38.41 -10.56 -12.36
C THR A 49 37.67 -11.69 -13.06
N GLU A 50 36.67 -12.30 -12.41
CA GLU A 50 35.94 -13.47 -12.90
C GLU A 50 34.43 -13.35 -12.65
N ASN A 51 33.62 -14.13 -13.37
CA ASN A 51 32.17 -14.24 -13.18
C ASN A 51 31.40 -12.91 -13.29
N PHE A 52 31.69 -12.13 -14.33
CA PHE A 52 30.95 -10.91 -14.65
C PHE A 52 30.50 -10.90 -16.11
N SER A 53 29.42 -10.16 -16.37
CA SER A 53 28.99 -9.79 -17.71
C SER A 53 29.23 -8.31 -17.95
N TRP A 54 29.47 -7.93 -19.20
CA TRP A 54 29.54 -6.52 -19.60
C TRP A 54 28.15 -6.00 -19.93
N PHE A 55 27.78 -4.87 -19.34
CA PHE A 55 26.51 -4.19 -19.63
C PHE A 55 26.76 -2.78 -20.17
N LYS A 56 25.92 -2.36 -21.12
CA LYS A 56 25.95 -1.01 -21.68
C LYS A 56 25.39 -0.01 -20.68
N ALA A 57 26.16 1.02 -20.38
CA ALA A 57 25.73 2.10 -19.52
C ALA A 57 26.23 3.44 -20.02
N THR A 58 25.49 4.50 -19.69
CA THR A 58 25.88 5.88 -19.96
C THR A 58 26.43 6.51 -18.69
N LEU A 59 27.68 6.97 -18.74
CA LEU A 59 28.30 7.72 -17.64
C LEU A 59 27.59 9.07 -17.45
N LYS A 60 27.18 9.36 -16.22
CA LYS A 60 26.66 10.68 -15.82
C LYS A 60 27.73 11.50 -15.11
N LYS A 61 28.36 10.93 -14.07
CA LYS A 61 29.42 11.62 -13.33
C LYS A 61 30.47 10.62 -12.87
N GLY A 62 31.74 10.88 -13.15
CA GLY A 62 32.83 9.96 -12.82
C GLY A 62 33.74 10.45 -11.70
N ASN A 63 34.67 9.58 -11.29
CA ASN A 63 35.80 9.89 -10.40
C ASN A 63 35.40 10.39 -8.99
N ILE A 64 34.26 9.96 -8.45
CA ILE A 64 33.82 10.35 -7.11
C ILE A 64 34.68 9.63 -6.07
N GLN A 65 35.32 10.38 -5.17
CA GLN A 65 36.28 9.80 -4.21
C GLN A 65 35.64 9.28 -2.91
N LYS A 66 34.47 9.78 -2.52
CA LYS A 66 33.77 9.39 -1.28
C LYS A 66 32.50 8.61 -1.60
N LEU A 67 32.32 7.44 -0.98
CA LEU A 67 31.15 6.57 -1.17
C LEU A 67 29.84 7.28 -0.79
N GLU A 68 29.85 8.08 0.28
CA GLU A 68 28.68 8.82 0.75
C GLU A 68 28.19 9.84 -0.30
N ILE A 69 29.13 10.47 -1.01
CA ILE A 69 28.82 11.42 -2.08
C ILE A 69 28.20 10.67 -3.27
N ALA A 70 28.76 9.53 -3.66
CA ALA A 70 28.21 8.70 -4.72
C ALA A 70 26.77 8.23 -4.40
N LYS A 71 26.51 7.78 -3.17
CA LYS A 71 25.17 7.41 -2.70
C LYS A 71 24.19 8.58 -2.79
N LYS A 72 24.57 9.76 -2.28
CA LYS A 72 23.72 10.97 -2.34
C LYS A 72 23.41 11.38 -3.78
N LEU A 73 24.42 11.37 -4.66
CA LEU A 73 24.26 11.74 -6.07
C LEU A 73 23.38 10.74 -6.83
N CYS A 74 23.56 9.44 -6.58
CA CYS A 74 22.71 8.40 -7.14
C CYS A 74 21.24 8.60 -6.70
N GLU A 75 20.99 8.83 -5.42
CA GLU A 75 19.64 9.10 -4.91
C GLU A 75 19.03 10.37 -5.52
N LYS A 76 19.81 11.46 -5.63
CA LYS A 76 19.35 12.69 -6.30
C LYS A 76 19.04 12.47 -7.78
N GLY A 77 19.86 11.65 -8.44
CA GLY A 77 19.70 11.30 -9.85
C GLY A 77 18.47 10.45 -10.15
N LYS A 78 17.96 9.67 -9.19
CA LYS A 78 16.67 8.97 -9.32
C LYS A 78 15.49 9.93 -9.55
N PHE A 79 15.62 11.20 -9.16
CA PHE A 79 14.55 12.20 -9.23
C PHE A 79 14.83 13.36 -10.17
N SER A 80 16.06 13.50 -10.67
CA SER A 80 16.47 14.63 -11.49
C SER A 80 17.34 14.19 -12.65
N SER A 81 17.01 14.68 -13.85
CA SER A 81 17.79 14.44 -15.06
C SER A 81 19.10 15.24 -15.12
N ASN A 82 19.32 16.15 -14.16
CA ASN A 82 20.44 17.09 -14.15
C ASN A 82 21.37 16.81 -12.95
N ILE A 83 22.38 15.94 -13.16
CA ILE A 83 23.38 15.57 -12.14
C ILE A 83 24.65 16.41 -12.27
N ASP A 84 24.88 17.03 -13.43
CA ASP A 84 26.18 17.63 -13.77
C ASP A 84 26.44 19.00 -13.12
N THR A 85 25.43 19.60 -12.48
CA THR A 85 25.52 21.00 -12.00
C THR A 85 25.99 21.13 -10.54
N SER A 86 26.23 20.04 -9.80
CA SER A 86 26.72 20.14 -8.41
C SER A 86 28.18 19.71 -8.31
N SER A 87 29.04 20.67 -7.98
CA SER A 87 30.44 20.45 -7.64
C SER A 87 30.54 19.63 -6.34
N ASP A 88 31.59 18.82 -6.19
CA ASP A 88 31.74 17.94 -5.02
C ASP A 88 31.85 18.71 -3.69
N SER A 89 32.22 20.00 -3.75
CA SER A 89 32.29 20.89 -2.59
C SER A 89 30.93 21.34 -2.05
N ASP A 90 29.88 21.37 -2.87
CA ASP A 90 28.58 21.95 -2.46
C ASP A 90 27.72 20.99 -1.62
N ILE A 91 28.08 19.70 -1.56
CA ILE A 91 27.27 18.65 -0.91
C ILE A 91 27.59 18.52 0.59
N GLU A 92 28.72 19.06 1.05
CA GLU A 92 29.11 19.04 2.47
C GLU A 92 28.44 20.16 3.30
N THR A 93 28.07 21.29 2.69
CA THR A 93 27.55 22.47 3.40
C THR A 93 26.05 22.43 3.72
N ASP A 94 25.26 21.58 3.05
CA ASP A 94 23.81 21.48 3.30
C ASP A 94 23.43 20.88 4.67
N ARG A 95 24.40 20.37 5.45
CA ARG A 95 24.14 19.81 6.79
C ARG A 95 24.14 20.82 7.93
N GLU A 96 24.70 22.02 7.77
CA GLU A 96 24.71 23.01 8.87
C GLU A 96 23.52 23.99 8.84
N ASP A 97 22.95 24.27 7.67
CA ASP A 97 21.88 25.27 7.55
C ASP A 97 20.48 24.76 7.92
N SER A 98 20.29 23.45 8.05
CA SER A 98 18.99 22.86 8.39
C SER A 98 18.71 22.80 9.91
N ILE A 99 19.68 23.12 10.77
CA ILE A 99 19.54 23.04 12.24
C ILE A 99 19.28 24.42 12.90
N LYS A 100 19.59 25.55 12.24
CA LYS A 100 19.47 26.89 12.85
C LYS A 100 18.18 27.66 12.57
N ARG A 101 17.24 27.16 11.75
CA ARG A 101 15.95 27.85 11.50
C ARG A 101 14.83 27.36 12.41
N LYS A 102 15.05 27.46 13.72
CA LYS A 102 13.99 27.53 14.73
C LYS A 102 14.30 28.71 15.65
N THR A 103 13.46 29.74 15.55
CA THR A 103 13.18 30.88 16.45
C THR A 103 13.42 32.26 15.84
N PHE A 104 12.45 33.14 16.13
CA PHE A 104 12.37 34.58 15.85
C PHE A 104 12.02 35.02 14.43
N PHE A 105 10.73 35.32 14.24
CA PHE A 105 10.33 36.58 13.60
C PHE A 105 9.01 37.05 14.22
N THR A 106 9.13 38.01 15.13
CA THR A 106 8.04 38.84 15.66
C THR A 106 7.64 39.90 14.64
N ASP A 107 6.41 40.37 14.82
CA ASP A 107 5.63 41.29 13.99
C ASP A 107 6.35 42.53 13.44
N ASN A 108 6.07 42.84 12.18
CA ASN A 108 5.55 44.13 11.71
C ASN A 108 5.67 44.21 10.18
N PHE A 109 4.56 44.32 9.45
CA PHE A 109 4.38 45.12 8.22
C PHE A 109 2.94 44.95 7.67
N PRO A 110 2.45 45.87 6.82
CA PRO A 110 1.22 46.60 7.09
C PRO A 110 0.00 46.01 6.38
N ILE A 111 -1.15 46.23 7.02
CA ILE A 111 -2.49 45.90 6.56
C ILE A 111 -2.80 46.71 5.29
N VAL A 112 -2.75 46.06 4.13
CA VAL A 112 -3.40 46.56 2.91
C VAL A 112 -4.86 46.11 2.94
N LYS A 113 -5.76 47.07 3.16
CA LYS A 113 -7.21 46.90 3.07
C LYS A 113 -7.57 46.41 1.66
N ARG A 114 -8.17 45.21 1.55
CA ARG A 114 -8.90 44.81 0.34
C ARG A 114 -10.29 44.30 0.72
N LYS A 115 -11.25 44.79 -0.06
CA LYS A 115 -12.71 44.75 0.12
C LYS A 115 -13.26 43.37 0.46
N GLN A 116 -14.20 43.40 1.38
CA GLN A 116 -15.15 42.37 1.74
C GLN A 116 -15.87 41.82 0.51
N MET A 117 -15.94 40.49 0.43
CA MET A 117 -17.15 39.82 -0.03
C MET A 117 -17.68 38.99 1.13
N SER A 118 -18.94 39.27 1.44
CA SER A 118 -19.77 38.74 2.51
C SER A 118 -20.27 37.33 2.24
N ALA A 119 -20.71 36.69 3.32
CA ALA A 119 -21.51 35.48 3.41
C ALA A 119 -20.73 34.14 3.39
N ILE A 120 -20.33 33.67 4.57
CA ILE A 120 -20.99 32.57 5.29
C ILE A 120 -20.46 32.65 6.74
N GLN A 121 -21.27 33.22 7.61
CA GLN A 121 -21.14 33.10 9.06
C GLN A 121 -21.95 31.89 9.51
N ASP A 122 -21.57 31.38 10.69
CA ASP A 122 -22.32 30.49 11.57
C ASP A 122 -22.30 29.00 11.27
N TYR A 123 -21.34 28.30 11.90
CA TYR A 123 -21.63 27.28 12.91
C TYR A 123 -20.38 27.09 13.81
N ARG A 124 -20.30 27.86 14.91
CA ARG A 124 -19.53 27.51 16.11
C ARG A 124 -20.49 27.51 17.28
N ASN A 125 -20.94 26.33 17.69
CA ASN A 125 -21.32 25.97 19.05
C ASN A 125 -21.94 24.57 19.04
N ILE A 126 -21.15 23.54 19.36
CA ILE A 126 -21.69 22.35 20.04
C ILE A 126 -20.74 22.01 21.19
N GLN A 127 -21.40 21.73 22.30
CA GLN A 127 -20.94 21.63 23.67
C GLN A 127 -19.90 20.53 23.92
N ARG A 128 -19.05 20.81 24.91
CA ARG A 128 -18.43 19.82 25.78
C ARG A 128 -19.48 18.78 26.20
N LEU A 129 -19.23 17.53 25.92
CA LEU A 129 -19.81 16.40 26.62
C LEU A 129 -18.69 15.57 27.23
N GLU A 130 -18.92 15.22 28.47
CA GLU A 130 -18.02 14.58 29.42
C GLU A 130 -17.67 13.15 28.97
N GLU A 131 -16.41 12.77 29.17
CA GLU A 131 -15.98 11.37 29.00
C GLU A 131 -16.36 10.55 30.24
N PRO A 132 -17.05 9.41 30.10
CA PRO A 132 -17.13 8.45 31.17
C PRO A 132 -15.85 7.62 31.22
N SER A 133 -15.11 7.83 32.30
CA SER A 133 -14.08 6.93 32.81
C SER A 133 -14.61 5.49 32.90
N ASN A 134 -14.02 4.56 32.15
CA ASN A 134 -14.21 3.14 32.40
C ASN A 134 -12.87 2.44 32.60
N ASN A 135 -12.62 2.14 33.86
CA ASN A 135 -11.60 1.22 34.35
C ASN A 135 -11.82 -0.16 33.73
N PHE A 136 -10.85 -0.68 32.98
CA PHE A 136 -10.73 -2.12 32.77
C PHE A 136 -9.42 -2.61 33.38
N SER A 137 -9.59 -3.19 34.57
CA SER A 137 -8.59 -3.93 35.30
C SER A 137 -8.12 -5.17 34.52
N ASN A 138 -6.81 -5.38 34.62
CA ASN A 138 -6.07 -6.63 34.51
C ASN A 138 -6.91 -7.91 34.58
N ARG A 139 -6.80 -8.76 33.56
CA ARG A 139 -6.92 -10.22 33.76
C ARG A 139 -5.78 -10.95 33.04
N LYS A 140 -4.74 -11.24 33.83
CA LYS A 140 -3.79 -12.35 33.62
C LYS A 140 -4.59 -13.65 33.55
N THR A 141 -4.40 -14.43 32.49
CA THR A 141 -4.61 -15.88 32.54
C THR A 141 -3.31 -16.57 32.17
N ARG A 142 -2.83 -17.38 33.11
CA ARG A 142 -1.69 -18.29 33.01
C ARG A 142 -2.22 -19.69 32.65
N HIS A 143 -1.42 -20.38 31.84
CA HIS A 143 -1.13 -21.83 31.78
C HIS A 143 -2.23 -22.90 31.77
N THR A 144 -2.11 -23.78 30.77
CA THR A 144 -2.07 -25.27 30.79
C THR A 144 -1.93 -25.63 29.30
N ASP A 145 -0.90 -26.25 28.72
CA ASP A 145 -0.01 -27.38 29.03
C ASP A 145 -0.74 -28.66 29.47
N MET A 146 -0.78 -29.62 28.54
CA MET A 146 -1.17 -31.05 28.59
C MET A 146 -1.21 -31.50 27.11
N GLY A 147 -0.19 -32.21 26.61
CA GLY A 147 -0.12 -33.69 26.67
C GLY A 147 -0.82 -34.26 25.42
N ASP A 148 -0.10 -34.54 24.33
CA ASP A 148 0.53 -35.83 24.01
C ASP A 148 -0.44 -37.02 24.12
N THR A 149 -0.81 -37.58 22.98
CA THR A 149 -1.04 -39.03 22.82
C THR A 149 -1.04 -39.40 21.34
N SER A 150 0.04 -40.08 20.97
CA SER A 150 0.14 -41.02 19.86
C SER A 150 -1.07 -41.96 19.73
N ARG A 151 -1.38 -42.46 18.53
CA ARG A 151 -0.98 -43.80 18.02
C ARG A 151 -1.94 -44.36 16.94
N HIS A 152 -1.29 -44.98 15.94
CA HIS A 152 -1.65 -46.21 15.20
C HIS A 152 -2.95 -46.25 14.38
N GLU A 153 -2.82 -46.47 13.06
CA GLU A 153 -2.88 -47.78 12.34
C GLU A 153 -4.34 -48.30 12.37
N SER A 154 -4.98 -48.72 11.28
CA SER A 154 -4.56 -49.58 10.17
C SER A 154 -5.79 -49.62 9.23
N ASP A 155 -5.59 -49.53 7.92
CA ASP A 155 -5.67 -50.69 7.00
C ASP A 155 -7.12 -51.04 6.65
N ASP A 156 -7.53 -50.55 5.48
CA ASP A 156 -8.82 -50.78 4.85
C ASP A 156 -8.57 -51.50 3.53
N THR A 157 -9.44 -52.48 3.24
CA THR A 157 -9.80 -53.01 1.90
C THR A 157 -8.74 -53.88 1.19
N ASP A 158 -9.02 -55.03 0.57
CA ASP A 158 -10.23 -55.77 0.23
C ASP A 158 -9.78 -57.18 -0.19
N LYS A 159 -10.62 -58.19 0.08
CA LYS A 159 -10.72 -59.56 -0.50
C LYS A 159 -11.53 -60.37 0.53
N GLU A 160 -12.56 -61.14 0.22
CA GLU A 160 -12.86 -61.92 -0.95
C GLU A 160 -14.35 -62.25 -0.93
N SER A 161 -14.92 -62.37 -2.11
CA SER A 161 -16.22 -62.97 -2.40
C SER A 161 -16.25 -64.46 -2.10
N GLU A 162 -17.28 -64.96 -1.39
CA GLU A 162 -17.71 -66.35 -1.56
C GLU A 162 -19.20 -66.60 -1.28
N GLN A 163 -19.84 -67.03 -2.36
CA GLN A 163 -20.83 -68.10 -2.51
C GLN A 163 -22.11 -68.16 -1.65
N ILE A 164 -23.19 -68.07 -2.43
CA ILE A 164 -24.55 -68.54 -2.24
C ILE A 164 -24.56 -70.01 -1.77
N HIS A 165 -25.17 -70.29 -0.63
CA HIS A 165 -25.75 -71.60 -0.34
C HIS A 165 -27.18 -71.45 0.19
N LEU A 166 -28.11 -71.92 -0.63
CA LEU A 166 -29.54 -71.96 -0.41
C LEU A 166 -29.87 -73.32 0.23
N SER A 167 -30.27 -73.34 1.50
CA SER A 167 -31.08 -74.45 2.03
C SER A 167 -31.55 -74.20 3.47
N SER A 168 -32.81 -74.59 3.68
CA SER A 168 -33.42 -75.06 4.93
C SER A 168 -34.36 -74.08 5.62
N ALA A 169 -35.65 -74.29 5.35
CA ALA A 169 -36.74 -73.87 6.20
C ALA A 169 -36.52 -74.39 7.62
N SER A 170 -36.31 -73.48 8.57
CA SER A 170 -36.35 -73.76 9.99
C SER A 170 -37.19 -72.69 10.64
N THR A 171 -38.40 -73.09 11.04
CA THR A 171 -39.31 -72.35 11.89
C THR A 171 -38.64 -72.12 13.25
N LEU A 172 -37.93 -71.01 13.39
CA LEU A 172 -37.40 -70.54 14.66
C LEU A 172 -38.25 -69.36 15.12
N THR A 173 -38.98 -69.59 16.20
CA THR A 173 -39.57 -68.56 17.05
C THR A 173 -38.46 -67.60 17.50
N MET A 174 -38.37 -66.44 16.84
CA MET A 174 -37.44 -65.39 17.20
C MET A 174 -37.82 -64.83 18.58
N SER A 175 -36.96 -65.08 19.56
CA SER A 175 -36.95 -64.39 20.84
C SER A 175 -36.83 -62.88 20.59
N SER A 176 -37.72 -62.11 21.22
CA SER A 176 -37.93 -60.67 21.00
C SER A 176 -36.78 -59.75 21.41
N ASP A 177 -35.65 -60.28 21.88
CA ASP A 177 -34.54 -59.50 22.43
C ASP A 177 -33.48 -59.08 21.41
N SER A 178 -33.45 -59.66 20.20
CA SER A 178 -32.49 -59.26 19.14
C SER A 178 -32.99 -58.10 18.27
N ALA A 179 -34.32 -57.96 18.13
CA ALA A 179 -34.94 -56.88 17.37
C ALA A 179 -34.75 -55.49 18.04
N THR A 180 -34.65 -55.46 19.37
CA THR A 180 -34.39 -54.23 20.13
C THR A 180 -32.94 -53.75 19.98
N SER A 181 -31.98 -54.67 19.84
CA SER A 181 -30.56 -54.34 19.66
C SER A 181 -30.26 -53.71 18.30
N PHE A 182 -30.82 -54.23 17.21
CA PHE A 182 -30.65 -53.62 15.88
C PHE A 182 -31.34 -52.25 15.79
N SER A 183 -32.53 -52.14 16.40
CA SER A 183 -33.29 -50.89 16.47
C SER A 183 -32.55 -49.80 17.26
N THR A 184 -31.91 -50.16 18.38
CA THR A 184 -31.11 -49.21 19.17
C THR A 184 -29.86 -48.74 18.45
N HIS A 185 -29.15 -49.64 17.74
CA HIS A 185 -27.99 -49.25 16.93
C HIS A 185 -28.37 -48.28 15.81
N PHE A 186 -29.43 -48.57 15.05
CA PHE A 186 -29.94 -47.70 14.00
C PHE A 186 -30.37 -46.33 14.56
N MET A 187 -31.12 -46.31 15.67
CA MET A 187 -31.50 -45.06 16.33
C MET A 187 -30.29 -44.25 16.80
N ASN A 188 -29.23 -44.89 17.26
CA ASN A 188 -28.01 -44.20 17.68
C ASN A 188 -27.27 -43.57 16.49
N ILE A 189 -27.26 -44.22 15.32
CA ILE A 189 -26.74 -43.63 14.07
C ILE A 189 -27.59 -42.43 13.66
N VAL A 190 -28.92 -42.55 13.70
CA VAL A 190 -29.84 -41.45 13.36
C VAL A 190 -29.62 -40.26 14.30
N LEU A 191 -29.48 -40.49 15.60
CA LEU A 191 -29.22 -39.44 16.59
C LEU A 191 -27.86 -38.75 16.39
N LYS A 192 -26.80 -39.51 16.06
CA LYS A 192 -25.49 -38.94 15.74
C LYS A 192 -25.55 -38.07 14.48
N ASN A 193 -26.21 -38.56 13.43
CA ASN A 193 -26.38 -37.79 12.19
C ASN A 193 -27.22 -36.54 12.42
N GLN A 194 -28.26 -36.62 13.27
CA GLN A 194 -29.08 -35.46 13.62
C GLN A 194 -28.30 -34.43 14.44
N ALA A 195 -27.44 -34.88 15.37
CA ALA A 195 -26.54 -33.98 16.10
C ALA A 195 -25.54 -33.27 15.17
N ALA A 196 -24.95 -33.99 14.21
CA ALA A 196 -24.05 -33.43 13.20
C ALA A 196 -24.77 -32.39 12.33
N MET A 197 -25.95 -32.72 11.79
CA MET A 197 -26.75 -31.77 10.99
C MET A 197 -27.14 -30.52 11.79
N ASN A 198 -27.47 -30.66 13.07
CA ASN A 198 -27.77 -29.52 13.94
C ASN A 198 -26.54 -28.62 14.17
N TYR A 199 -25.35 -29.21 14.28
CA TYR A 199 -24.10 -28.46 14.37
C TYR A 199 -23.84 -27.69 13.07
N ASP A 200 -23.95 -28.35 11.92
CA ASP A 200 -23.75 -27.74 10.62
C ASP A 200 -24.74 -26.60 10.37
N LEU A 201 -26.02 -26.78 10.73
CA LEU A 201 -27.03 -25.73 10.67
C LEU A 201 -26.68 -24.53 11.54
N LYS A 202 -26.07 -24.75 12.71
CA LYS A 202 -25.61 -23.67 13.57
C LYS A 202 -24.45 -22.91 12.94
N VAL A 203 -23.48 -23.62 12.36
CA VAL A 203 -22.35 -23.00 11.64
C VAL A 203 -22.85 -22.20 10.44
N ILE A 204 -23.78 -22.75 9.64
CA ILE A 204 -24.39 -22.07 8.49
C ILE A 204 -25.12 -20.80 8.94
N LYS A 205 -25.88 -20.84 10.05
CA LYS A 205 -26.55 -19.65 10.60
C LYS A 205 -25.54 -18.57 11.02
N THR A 206 -24.48 -18.94 11.73
CA THR A 206 -23.43 -17.99 12.13
C THR A 206 -22.71 -17.40 10.91
N LEU A 207 -22.45 -18.21 9.89
CA LEU A 207 -21.89 -17.72 8.62
C LEU A 207 -22.86 -16.76 7.93
N LEU A 208 -24.16 -17.07 7.85
CA LEU A 208 -25.18 -16.20 7.28
C LEU A 208 -25.30 -14.87 8.03
N GLU A 209 -25.23 -14.88 9.35
CA GLU A 209 -25.19 -13.66 10.16
C GLU A 209 -23.93 -12.84 9.90
N SER A 210 -22.76 -13.50 9.76
CA SER A 210 -21.53 -12.82 9.38
C SER A 210 -21.62 -12.19 7.97
N PHE A 211 -22.27 -12.87 7.02
CA PHE A 211 -22.52 -12.33 5.68
C PHE A 211 -23.56 -11.22 5.68
N LYS A 212 -24.61 -11.30 6.50
CA LYS A 212 -25.58 -10.22 6.68
C LYS A 212 -24.93 -8.97 7.25
N ASN A 213 -24.05 -9.13 8.22
CA ASN A 213 -23.26 -8.01 8.74
C ASN A 213 -22.37 -7.40 7.65
N ILE A 214 -21.80 -8.20 6.74
CA ILE A 214 -21.05 -7.71 5.57
C ILE A 214 -21.97 -7.01 4.56
N SER A 215 -23.20 -7.50 4.34
CA SER A 215 -24.17 -6.92 3.41
C SER A 215 -24.93 -5.72 3.98
N GLU A 216 -25.04 -5.58 5.30
CA GLU A 216 -25.54 -4.35 5.94
C GLU A 216 -24.53 -3.20 5.80
N TYR A 217 -23.25 -3.49 5.53
CA TYR A 217 -22.29 -2.49 5.03
C TYR A 217 -22.41 -2.22 3.52
N LYS A 218 -23.27 -2.95 2.79
CA LYS A 218 -23.47 -2.81 1.34
C LYS A 218 -24.92 -3.09 0.92
N HIS A 219 -25.82 -2.22 1.35
CA HIS A 219 -27.01 -1.88 0.57
C HIS A 219 -27.08 -0.36 0.44
N VAL A 220 -26.01 0.22 -0.12
CA VAL A 220 -26.13 1.48 -0.87
C VAL A 220 -26.76 1.09 -2.20
N ASN A 221 -27.87 1.73 -2.54
CA ASN A 221 -28.58 1.62 -3.82
C ASN A 221 -27.62 1.42 -5.00
N VAL A 222 -27.81 0.33 -5.75
CA VAL A 222 -27.06 0.01 -6.97
C VAL A 222 -27.57 0.82 -8.18
N GLU A 223 -28.25 1.96 -7.98
CA GLU A 223 -28.84 2.74 -9.09
C GLU A 223 -28.26 4.14 -9.31
N GLU A 224 -27.28 4.58 -8.53
CA GLU A 224 -26.43 5.70 -8.93
C GLU A 224 -24.97 5.29 -8.72
N GLU A 225 -24.32 4.76 -9.77
CA GLU A 225 -22.86 4.85 -9.82
C GLU A 225 -22.50 6.30 -9.51
N SER A 226 -21.68 6.52 -8.47
CA SER A 226 -21.31 7.86 -8.04
C SER A 226 -20.73 8.65 -9.21
N ILE A 227 -21.58 9.49 -9.80
CA ILE A 227 -21.34 10.18 -11.07
C ILE A 227 -20.03 10.99 -11.01
N PHE A 228 -19.65 11.44 -9.82
CA PHE A 228 -18.40 12.17 -9.59
C PHE A 228 -17.14 11.32 -9.77
N LEU A 229 -17.19 10.01 -9.53
CA LEU A 229 -16.04 9.13 -9.75
C LEU A 229 -15.72 8.96 -11.24
N ASN A 230 -16.71 9.12 -12.11
CA ASN A 230 -16.53 9.10 -13.56
C ASN A 230 -15.73 10.31 -14.07
N LYS A 231 -15.53 11.33 -13.23
CA LYS A 231 -14.68 12.51 -13.52
C LYS A 231 -13.21 12.27 -13.18
N LEU A 232 -12.85 11.10 -12.67
CA LEU A 232 -11.47 10.73 -12.36
C LEU A 232 -10.77 10.05 -13.57
N PRO A 233 -9.50 10.37 -13.85
CA PRO A 233 -8.70 11.44 -13.24
C PRO A 233 -9.16 12.83 -13.71
N CYS A 234 -9.22 13.80 -12.78
CA CYS A 234 -9.66 15.17 -13.07
C CYS A 234 -8.81 15.77 -14.18
N SER A 235 -9.48 16.14 -15.27
CA SER A 235 -8.88 16.71 -16.46
C SER A 235 -8.89 18.24 -16.39
N THR A 236 -9.86 18.83 -15.71
CA THR A 236 -10.00 20.28 -15.51
C THR A 236 -9.99 20.67 -14.03
N ILE A 237 -9.89 21.98 -13.75
CA ILE A 237 -10.07 22.47 -12.37
C ILE A 237 -11.52 22.28 -11.93
N ASN A 238 -12.47 22.50 -12.84
CA ASN A 238 -13.90 22.38 -12.58
C ASN A 238 -14.25 20.94 -12.15
N ASP A 239 -13.67 19.92 -12.79
CA ASP A 239 -13.83 18.51 -12.40
C ASP A 239 -13.43 18.30 -10.92
N LEU A 240 -12.32 18.92 -10.51
CA LEU A 240 -11.81 18.80 -9.13
C LEU A 240 -12.66 19.59 -8.13
N GLU A 241 -13.13 20.79 -8.51
CA GLU A 241 -14.02 21.62 -7.68
C GLU A 241 -15.38 20.94 -7.46
N GLU A 242 -15.95 20.32 -8.49
CA GLU A 242 -17.18 19.55 -8.39
C GLU A 242 -17.01 18.36 -7.45
N ILE A 243 -15.93 17.58 -7.60
CA ILE A 243 -15.64 16.47 -6.68
C ILE A 243 -15.48 16.99 -5.24
N GLU A 244 -14.78 18.11 -5.05
CA GLU A 244 -14.62 18.72 -3.73
C GLU A 244 -15.94 19.12 -3.09
N LEU A 245 -16.82 19.78 -3.86
CA LEU A 245 -18.14 20.16 -3.38
C LEU A 245 -18.97 18.94 -2.98
N GLU A 246 -18.92 17.87 -3.78
CA GLU A 246 -19.65 16.64 -3.50
C GLU A 246 -19.17 15.93 -2.23
N ILE A 247 -17.85 15.86 -2.00
CA ILE A 247 -17.30 15.09 -0.86
C ILE A 247 -17.17 15.91 0.42
N ALA A 248 -17.15 17.25 0.34
CA ALA A 248 -17.00 18.11 1.52
C ALA A 248 -18.25 18.08 2.43
N GLY A 249 -19.43 17.89 1.85
CA GLY A 249 -20.71 17.82 2.57
C GLY A 249 -21.22 16.41 2.83
N ASP A 250 -20.66 15.39 2.18
CA ASP A 250 -21.18 14.02 2.23
C ASP A 250 -20.09 13.01 2.62
N LYS A 251 -20.23 12.47 3.84
CA LYS A 251 -19.32 11.48 4.40
C LYS A 251 -19.32 10.17 3.59
N ASN A 252 -20.47 9.76 3.04
CA ASN A 252 -20.57 8.52 2.28
C ASN A 252 -19.77 8.64 0.98
N LYS A 253 -19.91 9.76 0.26
CA LYS A 253 -19.11 10.05 -0.95
C LYS A 253 -17.62 10.16 -0.63
N PHE A 254 -17.26 10.77 0.50
CA PHE A 254 -15.88 10.80 0.96
C PHE A 254 -15.31 9.39 1.20
N ASP A 255 -16.05 8.55 1.94
CA ASP A 255 -15.63 7.18 2.24
C ASP A 255 -15.55 6.30 0.98
N GLU A 256 -16.45 6.53 0.03
CA GLU A 256 -16.42 5.91 -1.29
C GLU A 256 -15.16 6.29 -2.09
N LEU A 257 -14.84 7.59 -2.16
CA LEU A 257 -13.60 8.06 -2.77
C LEU A 257 -12.39 7.39 -2.09
N VAL A 258 -12.34 7.38 -0.76
CA VAL A 258 -11.27 6.71 0.00
C VAL A 258 -11.17 5.23 -0.37
N ALA A 259 -12.28 4.52 -0.53
CA ALA A 259 -12.30 3.11 -0.94
C ALA A 259 -11.70 2.93 -2.34
N VAL A 260 -12.11 3.75 -3.31
CA VAL A 260 -11.61 3.71 -4.69
C VAL A 260 -10.10 4.00 -4.77
N LEU A 261 -9.61 4.95 -3.96
CA LEU A 261 -8.19 5.29 -3.89
C LEU A 261 -7.37 4.21 -3.18
N TYR A 262 -7.91 3.61 -2.12
CA TYR A 262 -7.26 2.52 -1.38
C TYR A 262 -6.94 1.30 -2.26
N LEU A 263 -7.79 1.03 -3.27
CA LEU A 263 -7.57 -0.07 -4.22
C LEU A 263 -6.34 0.12 -5.12
N THR A 264 -5.79 1.33 -5.23
CA THR A 264 -4.65 1.66 -6.11
C THR A 264 -3.29 1.19 -5.56
N GLY A 265 -3.30 0.22 -4.64
CA GLY A 265 -2.20 -0.12 -3.74
C GLY A 265 -0.86 -0.52 -4.40
N ARG A 266 0.23 -0.16 -3.70
CA ARG A 266 1.62 -0.55 -3.94
C ARG A 266 2.30 -0.87 -2.60
N GLU A 267 3.47 -1.50 -2.64
CA GLU A 267 4.22 -1.90 -1.43
C GLU A 267 4.83 -0.73 -0.65
N GLN A 268 5.14 0.38 -1.31
CA GLN A 268 5.82 1.53 -0.68
C GLN A 268 4.88 2.74 -0.59
N VAL A 269 4.94 3.49 0.51
CA VAL A 269 4.14 4.71 0.75
C VAL A 269 4.26 5.67 -0.44
N GLN A 270 5.49 5.94 -0.87
CA GLN A 270 5.74 6.84 -1.99
C GLN A 270 5.04 6.39 -3.27
N LYS A 271 5.19 5.11 -3.63
CA LYS A 271 4.59 4.54 -4.83
C LYS A 271 3.06 4.53 -4.74
N THR A 272 2.50 4.25 -3.57
CA THR A 272 1.05 4.31 -3.34
C THR A 272 0.50 5.72 -3.54
N VAL A 273 1.13 6.73 -2.92
CA VAL A 273 0.70 8.13 -3.09
C VAL A 273 0.76 8.56 -4.55
N TYR A 274 1.82 8.20 -5.28
CA TYR A 274 1.94 8.50 -6.71
C TYR A 274 0.84 7.83 -7.53
N ALA A 275 0.53 6.55 -7.26
CA ALA A 275 -0.53 5.82 -7.94
C ALA A 275 -1.91 6.46 -7.67
N ILE A 276 -2.18 6.80 -6.41
CA ILE A 276 -3.40 7.52 -5.99
C ILE A 276 -3.52 8.86 -6.72
N LEU A 277 -2.47 9.68 -6.71
CA LEU A 277 -2.51 11.01 -7.34
C LEU A 277 -2.61 10.93 -8.86
N LYS A 278 -2.08 9.89 -9.50
CA LYS A 278 -2.25 9.64 -10.94
C LYS A 278 -3.69 9.24 -11.29
N LYS A 279 -4.37 8.53 -10.39
CA LYS A 279 -5.80 8.20 -10.53
C LYS A 279 -6.71 9.40 -10.24
N LEU A 280 -6.24 10.34 -9.42
CA LEU A 280 -6.99 11.54 -9.06
C LEU A 280 -6.86 12.68 -10.06
N LEU A 281 -5.64 12.99 -10.51
CA LEU A 281 -5.36 14.24 -11.23
C LEU A 281 -4.57 13.97 -12.50
N MET A 282 -5.03 14.55 -13.61
CA MET A 282 -4.18 14.72 -14.79
C MET A 282 -3.07 15.75 -14.54
N ASN A 283 -1.96 15.64 -15.28
CA ASN A 283 -0.81 16.53 -15.12
C ASN A 283 -1.19 18.01 -15.32
N GLN A 284 -2.13 18.30 -16.22
CA GLN A 284 -2.64 19.64 -16.52
C GLN A 284 -3.37 20.31 -15.35
N VAL A 285 -4.00 19.53 -14.48
CA VAL A 285 -4.58 20.03 -13.22
C VAL A 285 -3.50 20.11 -12.16
N ALA A 286 -2.68 19.07 -12.01
CA ALA A 286 -1.63 18.98 -11.00
C ALA A 286 -0.61 20.14 -11.06
N VAL A 287 -0.28 20.67 -12.24
CA VAL A 287 0.63 21.83 -12.36
C VAL A 287 0.12 23.10 -11.68
N LYS A 288 -1.19 23.25 -11.51
CA LYS A 288 -1.84 24.42 -10.90
C LYS A 288 -1.80 24.40 -9.38
N PHE A 289 -1.42 23.26 -8.79
CA PHE A 289 -1.36 23.06 -7.36
C PHE A 289 0.07 22.90 -6.84
N SER A 290 0.24 23.19 -5.56
CA SER A 290 1.41 22.77 -4.79
C SER A 290 0.96 22.33 -3.39
N GLY A 291 1.81 21.61 -2.68
CA GLY A 291 1.44 21.10 -1.36
C GLY A 291 1.18 22.16 -0.28
N GLN A 292 1.52 23.43 -0.50
CA GLN A 292 1.32 24.55 0.45
C GLN A 292 0.93 25.87 -0.25
N GLY A 293 0.55 25.84 -1.53
CA GLY A 293 0.16 27.04 -2.27
C GLY A 293 1.30 28.02 -2.63
N ARG A 294 2.54 27.54 -2.81
CA ARG A 294 3.69 28.41 -3.13
C ARG A 294 3.73 28.79 -4.62
N LYS A 295 4.37 29.92 -4.94
CA LYS A 295 4.58 30.43 -6.31
C LYS A 295 3.27 30.65 -7.08
N SER A 296 2.28 31.26 -6.42
CA SER A 296 0.96 31.55 -7.00
C SER A 296 0.17 30.30 -7.43
N LYS A 297 0.49 29.14 -6.86
CA LYS A 297 -0.26 27.90 -7.06
C LYS A 297 -1.27 27.72 -5.93
N MET A 298 -2.30 26.92 -6.17
CA MET A 298 -3.31 26.61 -5.16
C MET A 298 -2.77 25.61 -4.11
N PRO A 299 -3.18 25.71 -2.83
CA PRO A 299 -2.78 24.81 -1.76
C PRO A 299 -3.55 23.48 -1.81
N PHE A 300 -2.89 22.42 -2.29
CA PHE A 300 -3.51 21.09 -2.36
C PHE A 300 -3.79 20.50 -0.97
N ASN A 301 -3.03 20.89 0.05
CA ASN A 301 -3.18 20.36 1.41
C ASN A 301 -4.50 20.74 2.09
N GLU A 302 -5.16 21.80 1.62
CA GLU A 302 -6.43 22.30 2.17
C GLU A 302 -7.66 21.58 1.62
N LEU A 303 -7.49 20.90 0.48
CA LEU A 303 -8.53 20.14 -0.21
C LEU A 303 -9.00 18.91 0.58
N THR A 304 -10.28 18.57 0.50
CA THR A 304 -10.86 17.38 1.14
C THR A 304 -10.38 16.10 0.44
N VAL A 305 -10.16 16.15 -0.87
CA VAL A 305 -9.50 15.11 -1.67
C VAL A 305 -8.12 14.80 -1.09
N ASN A 306 -7.35 15.79 -0.62
CA ASN A 306 -6.07 15.51 0.04
C ASN A 306 -6.25 14.75 1.36
N LYS A 307 -7.32 15.01 2.12
CA LYS A 307 -7.67 14.20 3.30
C LYS A 307 -8.01 12.77 2.87
N ALA A 308 -8.73 12.58 1.76
CA ALA A 308 -9.01 11.26 1.21
C ALA A 308 -7.74 10.50 0.80
N VAL A 309 -6.75 11.19 0.18
CA VAL A 309 -5.42 10.63 -0.13
C VAL A 309 -4.72 10.13 1.13
N ILE A 310 -4.71 10.93 2.19
CA ILE A 310 -4.07 10.56 3.47
C ILE A 310 -4.76 9.35 4.08
N CYS A 311 -6.10 9.35 4.15
CA CYS A 311 -6.89 8.24 4.70
C CYS A 311 -6.65 6.94 3.91
N ALA A 312 -6.73 6.99 2.59
CA ALA A 312 -6.50 5.83 1.72
C ALA A 312 -5.07 5.28 1.87
N THR A 313 -4.07 6.16 1.94
CA THR A 313 -2.68 5.77 2.12
C THR A 313 -2.45 5.10 3.47
N ARG A 314 -2.99 5.65 4.56
CA ARG A 314 -2.86 5.10 5.92
C ARG A 314 -3.62 3.79 6.13
N LYS A 315 -4.77 3.61 5.48
CA LYS A 315 -5.48 2.32 5.48
C LYS A 315 -4.58 1.19 4.97
N ARG A 316 -3.70 1.47 4.00
CA ARG A 316 -2.74 0.49 3.47
C ARG A 316 -1.44 0.44 4.26
N HIS A 317 -0.89 1.61 4.56
CA HIS A 317 0.41 1.78 5.21
C HIS A 317 0.21 2.33 6.61
N LYS A 318 -0.08 1.44 7.57
CA LYS A 318 -0.45 1.80 8.95
C LYS A 318 0.58 2.71 9.65
N ASN A 319 1.86 2.57 9.29
CA ASN A 319 2.97 3.33 9.90
C ASN A 319 3.30 4.63 9.14
N ALA A 320 2.59 4.95 8.05
CA ALA A 320 2.85 6.15 7.27
C ALA A 320 2.46 7.42 8.03
N THR A 321 3.43 8.33 8.18
CA THR A 321 3.21 9.62 8.87
C THR A 321 2.59 10.65 7.93
N ASP A 322 1.84 11.62 8.48
CA ASP A 322 1.30 12.72 7.68
C ASP A 322 2.40 13.52 6.98
N THR A 323 3.54 13.68 7.65
CA THR A 323 4.70 14.41 7.12
C THR A 323 5.26 13.71 5.88
N GLU A 324 5.40 12.38 5.94
CA GLU A 324 5.89 11.58 4.82
C GLU A 324 4.93 11.62 3.63
N ILE A 325 3.63 11.47 3.87
CA ILE A 325 2.59 11.52 2.83
C ILE A 325 2.57 12.92 2.21
N LYS A 326 2.50 13.98 3.01
CA LYS A 326 2.50 15.38 2.53
C LYS A 326 3.75 15.72 1.73
N LYS A 327 4.93 15.27 2.19
CA LYS A 327 6.19 15.44 1.45
C LYS A 327 6.11 14.78 0.08
N THR A 328 5.57 13.56 0.03
CA THR A 328 5.40 12.81 -1.22
C THR A 328 4.42 13.47 -2.17
N VAL A 329 3.26 13.92 -1.67
CA VAL A 329 2.27 14.69 -2.44
C VAL A 329 2.92 15.95 -3.02
N GLY A 330 3.66 16.71 -2.19
CA GLY A 330 4.38 17.89 -2.63
C GLY A 330 5.39 17.61 -3.76
N LEU A 331 6.15 16.51 -3.65
CA LEU A 331 7.09 16.08 -4.69
C LEU A 331 6.36 15.72 -6.00
N TYR A 332 5.27 14.97 -5.92
CA TYR A 332 4.45 14.63 -7.09
C TYR A 332 3.93 15.88 -7.80
N LEU A 333 3.40 16.86 -7.07
CA LEU A 333 2.89 18.11 -7.65
C LEU A 333 4.01 18.98 -8.24
N ALA A 334 5.18 19.03 -7.58
CA ALA A 334 6.33 19.78 -8.09
C ALA A 334 6.82 19.24 -9.45
N GLN A 335 6.77 17.92 -9.63
CA GLN A 335 7.19 17.24 -10.86
C GLN A 335 6.13 17.26 -11.97
N ALA A 336 4.92 17.78 -11.74
CA ALA A 336 3.83 17.75 -12.72
C ALA A 336 4.19 18.40 -14.06
N LYS A 337 4.93 19.52 -14.04
CA LYS A 337 5.36 20.21 -15.26
C LYS A 337 6.34 19.38 -16.08
N ALA A 338 7.29 18.72 -15.42
CA ALA A 338 8.24 17.83 -16.07
C ALA A 338 7.53 16.63 -16.70
N ARG A 339 6.58 16.01 -15.98
CA ARG A 339 5.77 14.90 -16.52
C ARG A 339 4.92 15.31 -17.73
N MET A 340 4.39 16.52 -17.73
CA MET A 340 3.60 17.05 -18.85
C MET A 340 4.45 17.22 -20.11
N ASN A 341 5.69 17.69 -19.98
CA ASN A 341 6.61 17.87 -21.11
C ASN A 341 7.10 16.52 -21.68
N LEU A 342 7.28 15.50 -20.82
CA LEU A 342 7.69 14.17 -21.26
C LEU A 342 6.63 13.48 -22.12
N HIS A 343 5.34 13.68 -21.82
CA HIS A 343 4.27 13.13 -22.66
C HIS A 343 4.24 13.77 -24.04
N ARG A 344 4.39 15.10 -24.13
CA ARG A 344 4.41 15.80 -25.43
C ARG A 344 5.54 15.35 -26.35
N THR A 345 6.72 15.09 -25.78
CA THR A 345 7.89 14.65 -26.54
C THR A 345 7.77 13.21 -27.05
N ASN A 346 6.92 12.38 -26.43
CA ASN A 346 6.64 11.02 -26.90
C ASN A 346 5.51 10.96 -27.94
N ASP A 347 4.61 11.96 -27.98
CA ASP A 347 3.52 12.05 -28.96
C ASP A 347 3.96 12.72 -30.28
N GLU A 348 5.11 13.39 -30.29
CA GLU A 348 5.72 14.06 -31.45
C GLU A 348 6.78 13.20 -32.18
N LEU A 349 6.97 11.95 -31.73
CA LEU A 349 7.81 10.91 -32.36
C LEU A 349 6.92 9.79 -32.90
#